data_AF-A0A5D6YD10-F1
#
_entry.id   AF-A0A5D6YD10-F1
#
_cell.length_a   1.000
_cell.length_b   1.000
_cell.length_c   1.000
_cell.angle_alpha   90.00
_cell.angle_beta   90.00
_cell.angle_gamma   90.00
#
_symmetry.space_group_name_H-M   'P 1'
#
loop_
_entity.id
_entity.type
_entity.pdbx_description
1 polymer ?
#
loop_
_entity_poly.entity_id
_entity_poly.type
_entity_poly.pdbx_seq_one_letter_code
_entity_poly.pdbx_strand_id
1 'polypeptide(L)'
;MVVFLGCLVVCAMTSFWVGLSYIPMLLIFVVTGLYFKKTSREVKRLEGITRTPVFNLFGETFNGLFTIRAFKMQDVFEHLNKTAVNENTSLYFIYRAAATWLAVRLDLLSVTTIFVVSLLLVVNKGSIDSVVAGISLTYSLMLTSMVQWVVRAADMTDNAMTS
;
A
#
# COMPACT_ATOMS: atom_id res chain seq x y z
N MET A 1 16.36 -6.58 3.29
CA MET A 1 16.36 -8.00 3.72
C MET A 1 17.24 -8.24 4.95
N VAL A 2 18.52 -7.83 4.95
CA VAL A 2 19.45 -8.05 6.09
C VAL A 2 18.93 -7.49 7.42
N VAL A 3 18.35 -6.29 7.41
CA VAL A 3 17.76 -5.66 8.61
C VAL A 3 16.56 -6.46 9.16
N PHE A 4 15.76 -7.07 8.30
CA PHE A 4 14.57 -7.84 8.69
C PHE A 4 14.96 -9.17 9.34
N LEU A 5 15.95 -9.85 8.76
CA LEU A 5 16.59 -11.04 9.34
C LEU A 5 17.28 -10.71 10.67
N GLY A 6 17.98 -9.57 10.75
CA GLY A 6 18.60 -9.09 11.98
C GLY A 6 17.60 -8.85 13.11
N CYS A 7 16.46 -8.23 12.81
CA CYS A 7 15.38 -8.04 13.80
C CYS A 7 14.81 -9.39 14.26
N LEU A 8 14.56 -10.34 13.35
CA LEU A 8 14.07 -11.69 13.68
C LEU A 8 15.03 -12.46 14.60
N VAL A 9 16.34 -12.39 14.34
CA VAL A 9 17.38 -13.04 15.15
C VAL A 9 17.46 -12.42 16.55
N VAL A 10 17.39 -11.08 16.64
CA VAL A 10 17.41 -10.40 17.95
C VAL A 10 16.13 -10.66 18.75
N CYS A 11 14.97 -10.78 18.09
CA CYS A 11 13.72 -11.20 18.73
C CYS A 11 13.82 -12.62 19.32
N ALA A 12 14.46 -13.55 18.61
CA ALA A 12 14.68 -14.92 19.09
C ALA A 12 15.64 -14.99 20.30
N MET A 13 16.60 -14.05 20.38
CA MET A 13 17.62 -14.01 21.45
C MET A 13 17.17 -13.25 22.71
N THR A 14 16.20 -12.33 22.60
CA THR A 14 15.82 -11.41 23.69
C THR A 14 15.14 -12.11 24.87
N SER A 15 14.12 -12.95 24.65
CA SER A 15 13.49 -13.77 25.71
C SER A 15 12.35 -14.63 25.13
N PHE A 16 12.12 -15.85 25.64
CA PHE A 16 11.03 -16.73 25.18
C PHE A 16 9.63 -16.08 25.31
N TRP A 17 9.39 -15.32 26.39
CA TRP A 17 8.11 -14.65 26.64
C TRP A 17 7.85 -13.46 25.70
N VAL A 18 8.90 -12.69 25.38
CA VAL A 18 8.80 -11.56 24.44
C VAL A 18 8.68 -12.09 23.00
N GLY A 19 9.43 -13.13 22.66
CA GLY A 19 9.32 -13.83 21.37
C GLY A 19 7.91 -14.39 21.12
N LEU A 20 7.25 -14.92 22.16
CA LEU A 20 5.87 -15.41 22.05
C LEU A 20 4.88 -14.30 21.70
N SER A 21 5.07 -13.08 22.20
CA SER A 21 4.24 -11.91 21.83
C SER A 21 4.47 -11.45 20.38
N TYR A 22 5.62 -11.75 19.79
CA TYR A 22 5.92 -11.41 18.41
C TYR A 22 5.28 -12.35 17.38
N ILE A 23 4.92 -13.57 17.77
CA ILE A 23 4.25 -14.55 16.91
C ILE A 23 2.87 -14.06 16.43
N PRO A 24 1.93 -13.63 17.30
CA PRO A 24 0.65 -13.08 16.83
C PRO A 24 0.84 -11.81 16.01
N MET A 25 1.87 -11.01 16.32
CA MET A 25 2.24 -9.82 15.55
C MET A 25 2.67 -10.19 14.12
N LEU A 26 3.55 -11.17 13.95
CA LEU A 26 3.96 -11.71 12.64
C LEU A 26 2.77 -12.27 11.86
N LEU A 27 1.84 -12.94 12.55
CA LEU A 27 0.66 -13.52 11.93
C LEU A 27 -0.31 -12.45 11.42
N ILE A 28 -0.62 -11.43 12.23
CA ILE A 28 -1.40 -10.25 11.81
C ILE A 28 -0.72 -9.58 10.61
N PHE A 29 0.60 -9.53 10.62
CA PHE A 29 1.40 -8.99 9.55
C PHE A 29 1.25 -9.72 8.22
N VAL A 30 1.37 -11.05 8.26
CA VAL A 30 1.21 -11.91 7.08
C VAL A 30 -0.22 -11.82 6.57
N VAL A 31 -1.21 -11.85 7.45
CA VAL A 31 -2.62 -11.71 7.08
C VAL A 31 -2.85 -10.36 6.40
N THR A 32 -2.37 -9.27 6.99
CA THR A 32 -2.51 -7.92 6.41
C THR A 32 -1.78 -7.82 5.06
N GLY A 33 -0.61 -8.43 4.92
CA GLY A 33 0.12 -8.51 3.64
C GLY A 33 -0.63 -9.31 2.58
N LEU A 34 -1.32 -10.39 2.95
CA LEU A 34 -2.17 -11.16 2.04
C LEU A 34 -3.41 -10.37 1.60
N TYR A 35 -4.05 -9.65 2.52
CA TYR A 35 -5.14 -8.74 2.21
C TYR A 35 -4.67 -7.60 1.30
N PHE A 36 -3.51 -7.01 1.58
CA PHE A 36 -2.88 -5.98 0.73
C PHE A 36 -2.67 -6.49 -0.70
N LYS A 37 -2.11 -7.69 -0.85
CA LYS A 37 -1.86 -8.29 -2.18
C LYS A 37 -3.15 -8.55 -2.95
N LYS A 38 -4.24 -8.92 -2.27
CA LYS A 38 -5.55 -9.12 -2.91
C LYS A 38 -6.17 -7.79 -3.33
N THR A 39 -6.08 -6.76 -2.49
CA THR A 39 -6.60 -5.41 -2.78
C THR A 39 -5.83 -4.73 -3.90
N SER A 40 -4.48 -4.77 -3.89
CA SER A 40 -3.63 -4.20 -4.97
C SER A 40 -4.00 -4.79 -6.34
N ARG A 41 -4.29 -6.10 -6.42
CA ARG A 41 -4.72 -6.75 -7.67
C ARG A 41 -6.04 -6.22 -8.22
N GLU A 42 -7.05 -6.07 -7.38
CA GLU A 42 -8.37 -5.57 -7.81
C GLU A 42 -8.29 -4.10 -8.24
N VAL A 43 -7.49 -3.31 -7.52
CA VAL A 43 -7.27 -1.89 -7.77
C VAL A 43 -6.53 -1.71 -9.11
N LYS A 44 -5.50 -2.53 -9.38
CA LYS A 44 -4.80 -2.57 -10.68
C LYS A 44 -5.69 -3.03 -11.85
N ARG A 45 -6.63 -3.94 -11.60
CA ARG A 45 -7.62 -4.39 -12.60
C ARG A 45 -8.54 -3.25 -13.03
N LEU A 46 -9.02 -2.46 -12.07
CA LEU A 46 -9.89 -1.30 -12.33
C LEU A 46 -9.15 -0.20 -13.11
N GLU A 47 -7.87 0.06 -12.79
CA GLU A 47 -7.05 1.01 -13.52
C GLU A 47 -6.86 0.60 -15.00
N GLY A 48 -6.59 -0.68 -15.24
CA GLY A 48 -6.41 -1.23 -16.59
C GLY A 48 -7.65 -1.11 -17.47
N ILE A 49 -8.84 -1.35 -16.93
CA ILE A 49 -10.12 -1.27 -17.67
C ILE A 49 -10.43 0.16 -18.10
N THR A 50 -9.99 1.15 -17.33
CA THR A 50 -10.37 2.56 -17.54
C THR A 50 -9.45 3.29 -18.52
N ARG A 51 -8.20 2.88 -18.62
CA ARG A 51 -7.22 3.48 -19.54
C ARG A 51 -7.58 3.21 -21.01
N THR A 52 -8.03 2.00 -21.33
CA THR A 52 -8.32 1.56 -22.70
C THR A 52 -9.31 2.43 -23.49
N PRO A 53 -10.49 2.83 -22.97
CA PRO A 53 -11.45 3.63 -23.73
C PRO A 53 -10.92 5.04 -24.09
N VAL A 54 -10.08 5.66 -23.26
CA VAL A 54 -9.49 6.98 -23.56
C VAL A 54 -8.52 6.89 -24.73
N PHE A 55 -7.64 5.89 -24.75
CA PHE A 55 -6.71 5.69 -25.87
C PHE A 55 -7.41 5.33 -27.18
N ASN A 56 -8.47 4.53 -27.12
CA ASN A 56 -9.27 4.20 -28.29
C ASN A 56 -9.96 5.44 -28.88
N LEU A 57 -10.56 6.28 -28.03
CA LEU A 57 -11.24 7.50 -28.48
C LEU A 57 -10.27 8.52 -29.10
N PHE A 58 -9.06 8.64 -28.55
CA PHE A 58 -7.98 9.44 -29.14
C PHE A 58 -7.53 8.88 -30.50
N GLY A 59 -7.38 7.57 -30.63
CA GLY A 59 -7.02 6.91 -31.88
C GLY A 59 -8.07 7.08 -32.98
N GLU A 60 -9.35 6.96 -32.64
CA GLU A 60 -10.48 7.21 -33.55
C GLU A 60 -10.55 8.67 -33.99
N THR A 61 -10.29 9.61 -33.08
CA THR A 61 -10.28 11.05 -33.41
C THR A 61 -9.12 11.40 -34.34
N PHE A 62 -7.94 10.80 -34.16
CA PHE A 62 -6.77 11.04 -35.03
C PHE A 62 -6.97 10.47 -36.44
N ASN A 63 -7.47 9.24 -36.55
CA ASN A 63 -7.73 8.61 -37.85
C ASN A 63 -8.94 9.24 -38.57
N GLY A 64 -9.95 9.69 -37.84
CA GLY A 64 -11.19 10.28 -38.38
C GLY A 64 -11.18 11.80 -38.55
N LEU A 65 -10.05 12.48 -38.29
CA LEU A 65 -9.98 13.94 -38.16
C LEU A 65 -10.52 14.69 -39.39
N PHE A 66 -10.20 14.22 -40.59
CA PHE A 66 -10.66 14.82 -41.84
C PHE A 66 -12.18 14.71 -42.00
N THR A 67 -12.76 13.55 -41.67
CA THR A 67 -14.20 13.30 -41.73
C THR A 67 -14.95 14.14 -40.70
N ILE A 68 -14.45 14.23 -39.47
CA ILE A 68 -15.06 15.03 -38.40
C ILE A 68 -15.10 16.52 -38.77
N ARG A 69 -14.02 17.04 -39.37
CA ARG A 69 -13.95 18.42 -39.88
C ARG A 69 -14.88 18.65 -41.08
N ALA A 70 -14.98 17.67 -41.98
CA ALA A 70 -15.86 17.76 -43.14
C ALA A 70 -17.35 17.84 -42.75
N PHE A 71 -17.76 17.11 -41.71
CA PHE A 71 -19.12 17.12 -41.18
C PHE A 71 -19.37 18.18 -40.08
N LYS A 72 -18.37 18.99 -39.71
CA LYS A 72 -18.43 19.98 -38.62
C LYS A 72 -18.95 19.41 -37.29
N MET A 73 -18.61 18.17 -36.96
CA MET A 73 -19.02 17.50 -35.71
C MET A 73 -17.98 17.62 -34.57
N GLN A 74 -17.20 18.71 -34.57
CA GLN A 74 -16.13 18.92 -33.58
C GLN A 74 -16.67 19.02 -32.15
N ASP A 75 -17.75 19.77 -31.92
CA ASP A 75 -18.33 19.97 -30.59
C ASP A 75 -18.83 18.66 -29.96
N VAL A 76 -19.40 17.76 -30.78
CA VAL A 76 -19.89 16.45 -30.34
C VAL A 76 -18.73 15.55 -29.90
N PHE A 77 -17.67 15.50 -30.70
CA PHE A 77 -16.46 14.74 -30.36
C PHE A 77 -15.71 15.34 -29.15
N GLU A 78 -15.71 16.66 -29.01
CA GLU A 78 -15.15 17.33 -27.84
C GLU A 78 -15.91 16.97 -26.56
N HIS A 79 -17.25 16.95 -26.62
CA HIS A 79 -18.06 16.57 -25.47
C HIS A 79 -17.87 15.09 -25.10
N LEU A 80 -17.80 14.21 -26.11
CA LEU A 80 -17.53 12.78 -25.92
C LEU A 80 -16.17 12.54 -25.27
N ASN A 81 -15.13 13.26 -25.72
CA ASN A 81 -13.79 13.17 -25.15
C ASN A 81 -13.74 13.72 -23.71
N LYS A 82 -14.40 14.85 -23.43
CA LYS A 82 -14.54 15.38 -22.07
C LYS A 82 -15.19 14.38 -21.12
N THR A 83 -16.25 13.71 -21.55
CA THR A 83 -16.94 12.69 -20.74
C THR A 83 -16.02 11.49 -20.46
N ALA A 84 -15.34 10.97 -21.48
CA ALA A 84 -14.41 9.86 -21.33
C ALA A 84 -13.21 10.21 -20.42
N VAL A 85 -12.66 11.43 -20.54
CA VAL A 85 -11.59 11.92 -19.65
C VAL A 85 -12.08 12.10 -18.22
N ASN A 86 -13.32 12.59 -18.02
CA ASN A 86 -13.90 12.77 -16.70
C ASN A 86 -14.14 11.42 -16.00
N GLU A 87 -14.64 10.41 -16.71
CA GLU A 87 -14.77 9.05 -16.17
C GLU A 87 -13.41 8.47 -15.79
N ASN A 88 -12.40 8.62 -16.65
CA ASN A 88 -11.04 8.16 -16.35
C ASN A 88 -10.43 8.89 -15.13
N THR A 89 -10.61 10.20 -15.04
CA THR A 89 -10.12 11.01 -13.92
C THR A 89 -10.81 10.63 -12.61
N SER A 90 -12.13 10.42 -12.64
CA SER A 90 -12.91 9.98 -11.47
C SER A 90 -12.42 8.62 -10.96
N LEU A 91 -12.21 7.66 -11.86
CA LEU A 91 -11.73 6.32 -11.53
C LEU A 91 -10.28 6.33 -11.04
N TYR A 92 -9.42 7.16 -11.62
CA TYR A 92 -8.06 7.39 -11.10
C TYR A 92 -8.08 7.98 -9.69
N PHE A 93 -9.00 8.90 -9.40
CA PHE A 93 -9.16 9.46 -8.06
C PHE A 93 -9.63 8.40 -7.06
N ILE A 94 -10.60 7.55 -7.44
CA ILE A 94 -11.07 6.43 -6.63
C ILE A 94 -9.95 5.42 -6.36
N TYR A 95 -9.14 5.11 -7.37
CA TYR A 95 -7.95 4.26 -7.25
C TYR A 95 -6.98 4.82 -6.20
N ARG A 96 -6.64 6.10 -6.31
CA ARG A 96 -5.71 6.78 -5.39
C ARG A 96 -6.27 6.89 -3.97
N ALA A 97 -7.57 7.13 -3.84
CA ALA A 97 -8.27 7.14 -2.56
C ALA A 97 -8.26 5.74 -1.90
N ALA A 98 -8.48 4.67 -2.66
CA ALA A 98 -8.43 3.30 -2.17
C ALA A 98 -7.02 2.90 -1.68
N ALA A 99 -5.97 3.27 -2.44
CA ALA A 99 -4.58 3.06 -2.03
C ALA A 99 -4.25 3.78 -0.71
N THR A 100 -4.66 5.04 -0.60
CA THR A 100 -4.43 5.85 0.62
C THR A 100 -5.21 5.29 1.81
N TRP A 101 -6.45 4.87 1.62
CA TRP A 101 -7.28 4.27 2.68
C TRP A 101 -6.66 2.98 3.24
N LEU A 102 -6.10 2.14 2.35
CA LEU A 102 -5.38 0.93 2.73
C LEU A 102 -4.10 1.25 3.51
N ALA A 103 -3.32 2.24 3.05
CA ALA A 103 -2.11 2.68 3.75
C ALA A 103 -2.41 3.16 5.18
N VAL A 104 -3.48 3.95 5.37
CA VAL A 104 -3.92 4.42 6.70
C VAL A 104 -4.33 3.26 7.61
N ARG A 105 -5.00 2.23 7.08
CA ARG A 105 -5.37 1.04 7.85
C ARG A 105 -4.17 0.22 8.30
N LEU A 106 -3.17 0.07 7.43
CA LEU A 106 -1.90 -0.58 7.76
C LEU A 106 -1.10 0.20 8.81
N ASP A 107 -1.14 1.53 8.74
CA ASP A 107 -0.47 2.39 9.71
C ASP A 107 -1.12 2.28 11.09
N LEU A 108 -2.46 2.28 11.16
CA LEU A 108 -3.20 2.05 12.40
C LEU A 108 -2.87 0.72 13.06
N LEU A 109 -2.82 -0.38 12.29
CA LEU A 109 -2.44 -1.71 12.81
C LEU A 109 -1.01 -1.73 13.36
N SER A 110 -0.10 -1.05 12.68
CA SER A 110 1.30 -0.91 13.09
C SER A 110 1.42 -0.18 14.43
N VAL A 111 0.72 0.95 14.57
CA VAL A 111 0.70 1.76 15.80
C VAL A 111 0.09 0.99 16.97
N THR A 112 -1.07 0.33 16.76
CA THR A 112 -1.70 -0.49 17.80
C THR A 112 -0.77 -1.61 18.26
N THR A 113 0.00 -2.20 17.36
CA THR A 113 0.91 -3.28 17.72
C THR A 113 2.10 -2.78 18.54
N ILE A 114 2.72 -1.65 18.15
CA ILE A 114 3.79 -1.01 18.95
C ILE A 114 3.28 -0.67 20.35
N PHE A 115 2.04 -0.18 20.46
CA PHE A 115 1.42 0.12 21.74
C PHE A 115 1.26 -1.13 22.64
N VAL A 116 0.85 -2.27 22.09
CA VAL A 116 0.75 -3.52 22.86
C VAL A 116 2.12 -4.02 23.29
N VAL A 117 3.11 -3.99 22.40
CA VAL A 117 4.49 -4.43 22.70
C VAL A 117 5.10 -3.56 23.80
N SER A 118 4.95 -2.23 23.73
CA SER A 118 5.48 -1.32 24.74
C SER A 118 4.79 -1.52 26.11
N LEU A 119 3.47 -1.76 26.11
CA LEU A 119 2.71 -2.03 27.34
C LEU A 119 3.16 -3.34 28.01
N LEU A 120 3.37 -4.42 27.24
CA LEU A 120 3.89 -5.69 27.75
C LEU A 120 5.30 -5.56 28.33
N LEU A 121 6.15 -4.72 27.72
CA LEU A 121 7.49 -4.43 28.22
C LEU A 121 7.45 -3.72 29.59
N VAL A 122 6.53 -2.77 29.74
CA VAL A 122 6.34 -2.01 30.99
C VAL A 122 5.79 -2.90 32.10
N VAL A 123 4.84 -3.81 31.79
CA VAL A 123 4.27 -4.73 32.78
C VAL A 123 5.29 -5.75 33.29
N ASN A 124 6.22 -6.20 32.43
CA ASN A 124 7.27 -7.15 32.80
C ASN A 124 8.54 -6.49 33.39
N LYS A 125 8.45 -5.21 33.78
CA LYS A 125 9.56 -4.45 34.36
C LYS A 125 9.95 -5.04 35.72
N GLY A 126 10.98 -5.88 35.72
CA GLY A 126 11.51 -6.55 36.91
C GLY A 126 12.07 -7.96 36.66
N SER A 127 11.60 -8.65 35.62
CA SER A 127 12.10 -10.00 35.25
C SER A 127 13.12 -10.00 34.12
N ILE A 128 13.20 -8.91 33.37
CA ILE A 128 14.06 -8.75 32.19
C ILE A 128 15.05 -7.62 32.46
N ASP A 129 16.32 -7.85 32.11
CA ASP A 129 17.36 -6.83 32.21
C ASP A 129 16.99 -5.61 31.36
N SER A 130 17.18 -4.41 31.94
CA SER A 130 16.75 -3.14 31.35
C SER A 130 17.38 -2.89 29.96
N VAL A 131 18.61 -3.41 29.76
CA VAL A 131 19.33 -3.34 28.49
C VAL A 131 18.65 -4.18 27.42
N VAL A 132 18.29 -5.43 27.73
CA VAL A 132 17.61 -6.35 26.81
C VAL A 132 16.23 -5.83 26.42
N ALA A 133 15.51 -5.24 27.38
CA ALA A 133 14.23 -4.57 27.12
C ALA A 133 14.39 -3.39 26.14
N GLY A 134 15.35 -2.49 26.35
CA GLY A 134 15.60 -1.35 25.47
C GLY A 134 16.00 -1.76 24.04
N ILE A 135 16.84 -2.80 23.92
CA ILE A 135 17.24 -3.37 22.64
C ILE A 135 16.01 -3.92 21.89
N SER A 136 15.18 -4.70 22.57
CA SER A 136 13.98 -5.30 21.96
C SER A 136 12.98 -4.26 21.46
N LEU A 137 12.78 -3.17 22.21
CA LEU A 137 11.88 -2.08 21.82
C LEU A 137 12.40 -1.35 20.57
N THR A 138 13.70 -1.09 20.52
CA THR A 138 14.34 -0.41 19.38
C THR A 138 14.21 -1.25 18.10
N TYR A 139 14.45 -2.56 18.20
CA TYR A 139 14.27 -3.47 17.07
C TYR A 139 12.79 -3.67 16.68
N SER A 140 11.85 -3.62 17.64
CA SER A 140 10.40 -3.61 17.36
C SER A 140 10.01 -2.43 16.47
N LEU A 141 10.51 -1.24 16.83
CA LEU A 141 10.25 0.00 16.11
C LEU A 141 10.87 -0.06 14.72
N MET A 142 12.13 -0.49 14.60
CA MET A 142 12.79 -0.67 13.30
C MET A 142 12.03 -1.63 12.39
N LEU A 143 11.61 -2.80 12.90
CA LEU A 143 10.86 -3.78 12.10
C LEU A 143 9.57 -3.17 11.54
N THR A 144 8.84 -2.44 12.38
CA THR A 144 7.57 -1.79 12.00
C THR A 144 7.80 -0.70 10.94
N SER A 145 8.81 0.15 11.14
CA SER A 145 9.18 1.18 10.15
C SER A 145 9.63 0.57 8.82
N MET A 146 10.36 -0.54 8.85
CA MET A 146 10.78 -1.25 7.63
C MET A 146 9.58 -1.78 6.85
N VAL A 147 8.54 -2.27 7.52
CA VAL A 147 7.33 -2.69 6.82
C VAL A 147 6.66 -1.51 6.18
N GLN A 148 6.41 -0.44 6.93
CA GLN A 148 5.72 0.74 6.37
C GLN A 148 6.47 1.23 5.13
N TRP A 149 7.79 1.13 5.14
CA TRP A 149 8.63 1.41 3.98
C TRP A 149 8.41 0.42 2.83
N VAL A 150 8.38 -0.90 3.08
CA VAL A 150 8.11 -1.93 2.06
C VAL A 150 6.74 -1.76 1.42
N VAL A 151 5.71 -1.45 2.21
CA VAL A 151 4.34 -1.21 1.70
C VAL A 151 4.33 0.03 0.81
N ARG A 152 4.92 1.15 1.27
CA ARG A 152 5.03 2.36 0.45
C ARG A 152 5.88 2.15 -0.80
N ALA A 153 6.94 1.36 -0.72
CA ALA A 153 7.78 1.01 -1.87
C ALA A 153 7.01 0.12 -2.86
N ALA A 154 6.14 -0.78 -2.38
CA ALA A 154 5.25 -1.56 -3.23
C ALA A 154 4.26 -0.64 -3.95
N ASP A 155 3.63 0.32 -3.25
CA ASP A 155 2.74 1.31 -3.86
C ASP A 155 3.47 2.18 -4.89
N MET A 156 4.70 2.64 -4.59
CA MET A 156 5.52 3.41 -5.52
C MET A 156 5.91 2.59 -6.76
N THR A 157 6.23 1.31 -6.57
CA THR A 157 6.59 0.41 -7.68
C THR A 157 5.39 0.13 -8.56
N ASP A 158 4.23 -0.13 -7.95
CA ASP A 158 2.98 -0.32 -8.70
C ASP A 158 2.66 0.93 -9.51
N ASN A 159 2.78 2.13 -8.93
CA ASN A 159 2.56 3.40 -9.61
C ASN A 159 3.60 3.70 -10.71
N ALA A 160 4.85 3.25 -10.54
CA ALA A 160 5.91 3.41 -11.55
C ALA A 160 5.78 2.43 -12.72
N MET A 161 5.12 1.28 -12.51
CA MET A 161 4.85 0.30 -13.56
C MET A 161 3.61 0.62 -14.39
N THR A 162 2.68 1.45 -13.88
CA THR A 162 1.52 1.93 -14.63
C THR A 162 1.73 3.28 -15.32
N SER A 163 2.79 4.03 -15.01
CA SER A 163 3.17 5.25 -15.73
C SER A 163 3.89 4.94 -17.03
#